data_AF-A0A2V6NFJ1-F1
#
_entry.id   AF-A0A2V6NFJ1-F1
#
_cell.length_a   1.000
_cell.length_b   1.000
_cell.length_c   1.000
_cell.angle_alpha   90.00
_cell.angle_beta   90.00
_cell.angle_gamma   90.00
#
_symmetry.space_group_name_H-M   'P 1'
#
loop_
_entity.id
_entity.type
_entity.pdbx_description
1 polymer ?
#
loop_
_entity_poly.entity_id
_entity_poly.type
_entity_poly.pdbx_seq_one_letter_code
_entity_poly.pdbx_strand_id
1 'polypeptide(L)' 'MKTDTSAVNIDRDKGDFHYTVDYGYDAGVGLDERVVDYISDVKQDPDWVREFRLKALQTFES' A
#
# COMPACT_ATOMS: atom_id res chain seq x y z
N MET A 1 40.72 13.02 29.37
CA MET A 1 39.49 13.74 29.00
C MET A 1 38.52 12.70 28.47
N LYS A 2 37.45 12.39 29.22
CA LYS A 2 36.45 11.39 28.78
C LYS A 2 35.39 12.16 27.99
N THR A 3 35.18 11.79 26.73
CA THR A 3 34.12 12.37 25.90
C THR A 3 32.81 11.66 26.26
N ASP A 4 31.93 12.36 26.97
CA ASP A 4 30.55 11.94 27.14
C ASP A 4 29.82 12.12 25.81
N THR A 5 29.65 11.02 25.07
CA THR A 5 28.83 11.00 23.86
C THR A 5 27.36 10.89 24.29
N SER A 6 26.78 11.98 24.79
CA SER A 6 25.33 12.05 24.93
C SER A 6 24.72 12.08 23.52
N ALA A 7 23.79 11.17 23.23
CA ALA A 7 23.11 11.15 21.95
C ALA A 7 22.25 12.42 21.81
N VAL A 8 22.66 13.33 20.94
CA VAL A 8 21.89 14.55 20.65
C VAL A 8 20.58 14.12 19.99
N ASN A 9 19.46 14.61 20.51
CA ASN A 9 18.14 14.37 19.94
C ASN A 9 17.96 15.27 18.71
N ILE A 10 18.33 14.74 17.54
CA ILE A 10 18.24 15.40 16.24
C ILE A 10 17.14 14.69 15.46
N ASP A 11 16.19 15.46 14.94
CA ASP A 11 15.23 14.99 13.94
C ASP A 11 15.98 14.57 12.67
N ARG A 12 16.03 13.27 12.41
CA ARG A 12 16.75 12.68 11.28
C ARG A 12 15.93 12.67 9.99
N ASP A 13 14.62 12.88 10.11
CA ASP A 13 13.66 12.74 9.00
C ASP A 13 13.43 14.09 8.30
N LYS A 14 13.92 15.20 8.88
CA LYS A 14 13.89 16.54 8.28
C LYS A 14 14.49 16.61 6.87
N GLY A 15 15.42 15.71 6.56
CA GLY A 15 16.06 15.61 5.25
C GLY A 15 15.37 14.64 4.27
N ASP A 16 14.34 13.93 4.71
CA ASP A 16 13.66 12.95 3.88
C ASP A 16 12.86 13.63 2.77
N PHE A 17 12.82 12.97 1.61
CA PHE A 17 12.05 13.45 0.47
C PHE A 17 10.57 13.18 0.71
N HIS A 18 9.77 14.24 0.72
CA HIS A 18 8.32 14.16 0.81
C HIS A 18 7.72 14.72 -0.48
N TYR A 19 6.79 13.96 -1.06
CA TYR A 19 5.99 14.41 -2.20
C TYR A 19 4.53 14.48 -1.75
N THR A 20 3.84 15.56 -2.08
CA THR A 20 2.39 15.59 -1.98
C THR A 20 1.84 14.70 -3.07
N VAL A 21 1.20 13.59 -2.68
CA VAL A 21 0.60 12.62 -3.61
C VAL A 21 -0.90 12.66 -3.40
N ASP A 22 -1.62 13.08 -4.43
CA ASP A 22 -3.07 12.98 -4.49
C ASP A 22 -3.43 11.69 -5.23
N TYR A 23 -3.84 10.66 -4.47
CA TYR A 23 -4.27 9.39 -5.07
C TYR A 23 -5.63 9.55 -5.75
N GLY A 24 -5.72 9.15 -7.02
CA GLY A 24 -6.99 9.19 -7.76
C GLY A 24 -7.98 8.08 -7.37
N TYR A 25 -7.51 7.04 -6.67
CA TYR A 25 -8.29 5.87 -6.28
C TYR A 25 -7.82 5.36 -4.92
N ASP A 26 -8.73 4.79 -4.15
CA ASP A 26 -8.47 4.20 -2.84
C ASP A 26 -9.23 2.88 -2.72
N ALA A 27 -8.50 1.77 -2.79
CA ALA A 27 -9.08 0.44 -2.59
C ALA A 27 -9.31 0.11 -1.11
N GLY A 28 -8.79 0.95 -0.21
CA GLY A 28 -8.69 0.69 1.22
C GLY A 28 -7.48 -0.18 1.56
N VAL A 29 -7.46 -0.65 2.81
CA VAL A 29 -6.37 -1.44 3.38
C VAL A 29 -6.78 -2.90 3.48
N GLY A 30 -5.83 -3.80 3.21
CA GLY A 30 -6.02 -5.24 3.24
C GLY A 30 -6.20 -5.84 1.85
N LEU A 31 -6.39 -7.15 1.82
CA LEU A 31 -6.67 -7.91 0.60
C LEU A 31 -7.88 -8.80 0.89
N ASP A 32 -9.01 -8.46 0.30
CA ASP A 32 -10.29 -9.16 0.40
C ASP A 32 -11.03 -9.09 -0.96
N GLU A 33 -12.17 -9.77 -1.07
CA GLU A 33 -13.00 -9.78 -2.29
C GLU A 33 -13.41 -8.37 -2.72
N ARG A 34 -13.78 -7.50 -1.76
CA ARG A 34 -14.18 -6.11 -2.02
C ARG A 34 -13.05 -5.30 -2.65
N VAL A 35 -11.81 -5.48 -2.19
CA VAL A 35 -10.62 -4.83 -2.76
C VAL A 35 -10.39 -5.30 -4.19
N VAL A 36 -10.48 -6.60 -4.45
CA VAL A 36 -10.31 -7.17 -5.80
C VAL A 36 -11.36 -6.60 -6.76
N ASP A 37 -12.61 -6.59 -6.31
CA ASP A 37 -13.74 -6.07 -7.08
C ASP A 37 -13.60 -4.59 -7.39
N TYR A 38 -13.26 -3.76 -6.39
CA TYR A 38 -13.00 -2.34 -6.59
C TYR A 38 -11.90 -2.10 -7.62
N ILE A 39 -10.80 -2.85 -7.55
CA ILE A 39 -9.69 -2.74 -8.50
C ILE A 39 -10.15 -3.09 -9.92
N SER A 40 -10.96 -4.14 -10.07
CA SER A 40 -11.49 -4.54 -11.37
C SER A 40 -12.44 -3.49 -11.96
N ASP A 41 -13.29 -2.87 -11.14
CA ASP A 41 -14.19 -1.81 -11.58
C ASP A 41 -13.41 -0.55 -12.03
N VAL A 42 -12.44 -0.11 -11.23
CA VAL A 42 -11.57 1.05 -11.55
C VAL A 42 -10.78 0.82 -12.83
N LYS A 43 -10.29 -0.39 -13.05
CA LYS A 43 -9.51 -0.75 -14.23
C LYS A 43 -10.36 -1.08 -15.46
N GLN A 44 -11.69 -1.18 -15.29
CA GLN A 44 -12.61 -1.66 -16.32
C GLN A 44 -12.17 -3.02 -16.87
N ASP A 45 -11.74 -3.91 -15.96
CA ASP A 45 -11.31 -5.25 -16.30
C ASP A 45 -12.49 -6.03 -16.93
N PRO A 46 -12.28 -6.79 -18.02
CA PRO A 46 -13.31 -7.68 -18.53
C PRO A 46 -13.62 -8.79 -17.52
N ASP A 47 -14.84 -9.35 -17.56
CA ASP A 47 -15.35 -10.30 -16.56
C ASP A 47 -14.39 -11.46 -16.27
N TRP A 48 -13.76 -12.01 -17.31
CA TRP A 48 -12.82 -13.13 -17.15
C TRP A 48 -11.59 -12.77 -16.31
N VAL A 49 -11.12 -11.52 -16.33
CA VAL A 49 -10.01 -11.05 -15.50
C VAL A 49 -10.46 -10.92 -14.05
N ARG A 50 -11.66 -10.39 -13.80
CA ARG A 50 -12.23 -10.33 -12.44
C ARG A 50 -12.34 -11.73 -11.84
N GLU A 51 -12.92 -12.67 -12.59
CA GLU A 51 -13.01 -14.08 -12.17
C GLU A 51 -11.64 -14.70 -11.90
N PHE A 52 -10.65 -14.40 -12.74
CA PHE A 52 -9.29 -14.87 -12.53
C PHE A 52 -8.68 -14.33 -11.22
N ARG A 53 -8.85 -13.04 -10.93
CA ARG A 53 -8.36 -12.42 -9.69
C ARG A 53 -9.03 -13.01 -8.46
N LEU A 54 -10.35 -13.23 -8.50
CA LEU A 54 -11.10 -13.83 -7.39
C LEU A 54 -10.66 -15.28 -7.13
N LYS A 55 -10.41 -16.08 -8.18
CA LYS A 55 -9.83 -17.43 -8.04
C LYS A 55 -8.43 -17.40 -7.45
N ALA A 56 -7.61 -16.41 -7.81
CA ALA A 56 -6.29 -16.22 -7.23
C ALA A 56 -6.37 -15.85 -5.75
N LEU A 57 -7.32 -14.98 -5.36
CA LEU A 57 -7.58 -14.65 -3.95
C LEU A 57 -7.96 -15.91 -3.16
N GLN A 58 -8.91 -16.70 -3.66
CA GLN A 58 -9.32 -17.96 -3.02
C GLN A 58 -8.13 -18.93 -2.84
N THR A 59 -7.24 -19.00 -3.82
CA THR A 59 -6.03 -19.84 -3.76
C THR A 59 -5.00 -19.32 -2.76
N PHE A 60 -4.95 -18.01 -2.56
CA PHE A 60 -4.05 -17.39 -1.58
C PHE A 60 -4.53 -17.62 -0.14
N GLU A 61 -5.85 -17.64 0.07
CA GLU A 61 -6.48 -17.83 1.38
C GLU A 61 -6.55 -19.29 1.85
N SER A 62 -6.29 -20.24 0.95
CA SER A 62 -6.25 -21.69 1.22
C SER A 62 -4.88 -22.20 1.65
#